data_AF-A0A397H7J9-F1
#
_entry.id   AF-A0A397H7J9-F1
#
_cell.length_a   1.000
_cell.length_b   1.000
_cell.length_c   1.000
_cell.angle_alpha   90.00
_cell.angle_beta   90.00
_cell.angle_gamma   90.00
#
_symmetry.space_group_name_H-M   'P 1'
#
loop_
_entity.id
_entity.type
_entity.pdbx_description
1 polymer ?
#
loop_
_entity_poly.entity_id
_entity_poly.type
_entity_poly.pdbx_seq_one_letter_code
_entity_poly.pdbx_strand_id
1 'polypeptide(L)'
;MSSRVFLIRHGETEGTEGRKHISTTDNKVSKLGEKQVEETRERYVGEGKLIDPNRISRIPRTRDRRTCELLHLGMHHHQHFYDRTTKQTTTTAIPPVTGEVAEATIQITPSLVEWDYGEYEGLTSGDIHEKRRQAGLDKERPWSIWEDGCPGGETPQQVTDRLDELICEMREVIQSTATTWPSGQVVTRATEEPRDIVCVGPGQSLAALAMRWTGQPLKYGKRLLIETAGVAILGFEDDDFNQPAIILGWRPSAR
;
A
#
# COMPACT_ATOMS: atom_id res chain seq x y z
N MET A 1 -12.96 -14.75 -9.58
CA MET A 1 -12.80 -13.29 -9.85
C MET A 1 -11.35 -13.01 -10.23
N SER A 2 -11.05 -11.91 -10.92
CA SER A 2 -9.68 -11.40 -11.11
C SER A 2 -8.89 -11.35 -9.79
N SER A 3 -7.56 -11.48 -9.88
CA SER A 3 -6.67 -11.08 -8.79
C SER A 3 -6.73 -9.57 -8.56
N ARG A 4 -6.66 -9.15 -7.31
CA ARG A 4 -6.74 -7.74 -6.90
C ARG A 4 -5.56 -7.38 -6.00
N VAL A 5 -5.14 -6.12 -6.07
CA VAL A 5 -4.20 -5.54 -5.10
C VAL A 5 -4.93 -4.44 -4.36
N PHE A 6 -5.07 -4.58 -3.05
CA PHE A 6 -5.65 -3.57 -2.17
C PHE A 6 -4.56 -2.69 -1.60
N LEU A 7 -4.74 -1.39 -1.66
CA LEU A 7 -3.86 -0.42 -1.01
C LEU A 7 -4.60 0.15 0.18
N ILE A 8 -4.07 -0.05 1.38
CA ILE A 8 -4.69 0.44 2.61
C ILE A 8 -3.72 1.39 3.30
N ARG A 9 -4.11 2.66 3.40
CA ARG A 9 -3.31 3.62 4.16
C ARG A 9 -3.43 3.32 5.65
N HIS A 10 -2.32 3.40 6.40
CA HIS A 10 -2.38 3.30 7.85
C HIS A 10 -3.34 4.35 8.46
N GLY A 11 -3.77 4.08 9.70
CA GLY A 11 -4.57 5.03 10.47
C GLY A 11 -3.78 6.30 10.80
N GLU A 12 -4.46 7.37 11.16
CA GLU A 12 -3.82 8.60 11.63
C GLU A 12 -2.83 8.34 12.78
N THR A 13 -1.63 8.91 12.71
CA THR A 13 -0.57 8.72 13.71
C THR A 13 -0.42 9.92 14.64
N GLU A 14 0.09 9.70 15.84
CA GLU A 14 0.46 10.80 16.75
C GLU A 14 1.47 11.74 16.07
N GLY A 15 1.37 13.05 16.31
CA GLY A 15 2.30 14.02 15.73
C GLY A 15 2.07 14.37 14.25
N THR A 16 1.06 13.82 13.56
CA THR A 16 0.62 14.32 12.24
C THR A 16 -0.29 15.56 12.30
N GLU A 17 -0.58 16.03 13.51
CA GLU A 17 -1.23 17.32 13.74
C GLU A 17 -0.44 18.42 13.02
N GLY A 18 -1.03 18.98 11.96
CA GLY A 18 -0.42 20.03 11.14
C GLY A 18 0.03 19.65 9.73
N ARG A 19 -0.26 18.43 9.24
CA ARG A 19 0.09 18.00 7.85
C ARG A 19 1.59 18.10 7.55
N LYS A 20 2.42 17.73 8.52
CA LYS A 20 3.87 17.62 8.36
C LYS A 20 4.24 16.38 7.54
N HIS A 21 5.29 16.49 6.75
CA HIS A 21 5.89 15.38 6.02
C HIS A 21 6.76 14.57 6.97
N ILE A 22 6.39 13.31 7.23
CA ILE A 22 7.09 12.43 8.17
C ILE A 22 7.35 11.10 7.48
N SER A 23 8.63 10.73 7.36
CA SER A 23 9.06 9.51 6.68
C SER A 23 9.67 8.49 7.62
N THR A 24 10.59 8.94 8.48
CA THR A 24 11.46 8.05 9.25
C THR A 24 11.07 7.91 10.71
N THR A 25 10.23 8.82 11.20
CA THR A 25 9.78 8.82 12.59
C THR A 25 8.69 7.75 12.76
N ASP A 26 8.99 6.75 13.60
CA ASP A 26 8.07 5.65 13.96
C ASP A 26 6.97 6.15 14.91
N ASN A 27 6.03 6.91 14.35
CA ASN A 27 4.91 7.46 15.10
C ASN A 27 3.84 6.39 15.33
N LYS A 28 3.40 6.26 16.58
CA LYS A 28 2.31 5.35 16.92
C LYS A 28 1.01 5.79 16.24
N VAL A 29 0.20 4.82 15.83
CA VAL A 29 -1.18 5.07 15.42
C VAL A 29 -1.93 5.68 16.61
N SER A 30 -2.56 6.83 16.40
CA SER A 30 -3.35 7.53 17.41
C SER A 30 -4.64 6.77 17.73
N LYS A 31 -5.29 7.05 18.86
CA LYS A 31 -6.61 6.44 19.18
C LYS A 31 -7.67 6.70 18.10
N LEU A 32 -7.64 7.88 17.48
CA LEU A 32 -8.53 8.20 16.36
C LEU A 32 -8.19 7.35 15.14
N GLY A 33 -6.89 7.23 14.82
CA GLY A 33 -6.40 6.37 13.74
C GLY A 33 -6.75 4.90 13.95
N GLU A 34 -6.68 4.38 15.18
CA GLU A 34 -7.11 3.02 15.47
C GLU A 34 -8.59 2.82 15.15
N LYS A 35 -9.45 3.75 15.62
CA LYS A 35 -10.88 3.72 15.33
C LYS A 35 -11.18 3.80 13.83
N GLN A 36 -10.47 4.63 13.07
CA GLN A 36 -10.61 4.71 11.60
C GLN A 36 -10.34 3.36 10.93
N VAL A 37 -9.31 2.64 11.39
CA VAL A 37 -8.95 1.32 10.86
C VAL A 37 -10.00 0.27 11.27
N GLU A 38 -10.51 0.32 12.49
CA GLU A 38 -11.60 -0.56 12.95
C GLU A 38 -12.87 -0.38 12.09
N GLU A 39 -13.28 0.86 11.82
CA GLU A 39 -14.42 1.16 10.94
C GLU A 39 -14.18 0.65 9.52
N THR A 40 -12.95 0.74 9.02
CA THR A 40 -12.54 0.21 7.71
C THR A 40 -12.67 -1.31 7.68
N ARG A 41 -12.21 -2.02 8.72
CA ARG A 41 -12.38 -3.47 8.86
C ARG A 41 -13.86 -3.83 8.82
N GLU A 42 -14.69 -3.18 9.62
CA GLU A 42 -16.12 -3.49 9.72
C GLU A 42 -16.84 -3.34 8.38
N ARG A 43 -16.44 -2.38 7.55
CA ARG A 43 -17.05 -2.14 6.24
C ARG A 43 -16.52 -3.07 5.15
N TYR A 44 -15.21 -3.29 5.08
CA TYR A 44 -14.57 -3.86 3.89
C TYR A 44 -13.95 -5.24 4.10
N VAL A 45 -13.61 -5.61 5.34
CA VAL A 45 -12.86 -6.83 5.64
C VAL A 45 -13.74 -7.88 6.31
N GLY A 46 -13.68 -9.11 5.79
CA GLY A 46 -14.39 -10.28 6.31
C GLY A 46 -14.80 -11.24 5.20
N GLU A 47 -15.21 -12.44 5.57
CA GLU A 47 -15.68 -13.46 4.63
C GLU A 47 -16.79 -12.90 3.72
N GLY A 48 -16.64 -13.08 2.40
CA GLY A 48 -17.58 -12.59 1.40
C GLY A 48 -17.66 -11.07 1.24
N LYS A 49 -16.87 -10.28 1.98
CA LYS A 49 -16.77 -8.82 1.79
C LYS A 49 -15.78 -8.47 0.66
N LEU A 50 -15.56 -7.16 0.47
CA LEU A 50 -14.66 -6.63 -0.54
C LEU A 50 -13.26 -7.25 -0.44
N ILE A 51 -12.68 -7.18 0.76
CA ILE A 51 -11.42 -7.80 1.14
C ILE A 51 -11.79 -9.05 1.95
N ASP A 52 -11.78 -10.18 1.27
CA ASP A 52 -11.98 -11.47 1.90
C ASP A 52 -10.62 -12.01 2.35
N PRO A 53 -10.39 -12.18 3.67
CA PRO A 53 -9.13 -12.70 4.17
C PRO A 53 -8.74 -14.03 3.50
N ASN A 54 -9.70 -14.94 3.26
CA ASN A 54 -9.43 -16.26 2.67
C ASN A 54 -8.92 -16.20 1.23
N ARG A 55 -8.96 -15.03 0.59
CA ARG A 55 -8.47 -14.81 -0.78
C ARG A 55 -7.12 -14.12 -0.83
N ILE A 56 -6.54 -13.75 0.31
CA ILE A 56 -5.28 -13.01 0.36
C ILE A 56 -4.10 -13.99 0.31
N SER A 57 -3.17 -13.77 -0.61
CA SER A 57 -1.91 -14.53 -0.69
C SER A 57 -0.80 -13.87 0.13
N ARG A 58 -0.71 -12.54 0.10
CA ARG A 58 0.39 -11.77 0.72
C ARG A 58 -0.07 -10.43 1.26
N ILE A 59 0.63 -9.99 2.31
CA ILE A 59 0.41 -8.67 2.93
C ILE A 59 1.74 -7.91 3.05
N PRO A 60 2.19 -7.21 1.99
CA PRO A 60 3.32 -6.29 2.05
C PRO A 60 3.01 -5.09 2.95
N ARG A 61 3.91 -4.74 3.87
CA ARG A 61 3.71 -3.60 4.78
C ARG A 61 4.98 -2.91 5.27
N THR A 62 4.86 -1.63 5.63
CA THR A 62 5.90 -0.87 6.38
C THR A 62 6.04 -1.38 7.80
N ARG A 63 6.95 -0.83 8.64
CA ARG A 63 7.18 -1.27 10.03
C ARG A 63 5.96 -1.16 10.96
N ASP A 64 4.93 -0.43 10.56
CA ASP A 64 3.68 -0.30 11.30
C ASP A 64 2.88 -1.60 11.30
N ARG A 65 2.80 -2.24 12.47
CA ARG A 65 2.07 -3.50 12.65
C ARG A 65 0.61 -3.27 13.04
N ARG A 66 0.32 -2.19 13.76
CA ARG A 66 -0.96 -1.92 14.41
C ARG A 66 -2.15 -1.91 13.44
N THR A 67 -1.97 -1.33 12.24
CA THR A 67 -3.03 -1.33 11.22
C THR A 67 -3.39 -2.73 10.74
N CYS A 68 -2.41 -3.60 10.48
CA CYS A 68 -2.68 -4.99 10.07
C CYS A 68 -3.42 -5.77 11.17
N GLU A 69 -3.04 -5.55 12.44
CA GLU A 69 -3.73 -6.14 13.59
C GLU A 69 -5.19 -5.73 13.65
N LEU A 70 -5.48 -4.43 13.53
CA LEU A 70 -6.83 -3.89 13.61
C LEU A 70 -7.70 -4.27 12.40
N LEU A 71 -7.09 -4.56 11.24
CA LEU A 71 -7.79 -5.07 10.06
C LEU A 71 -8.06 -6.58 10.13
N HIS A 72 -7.44 -7.30 11.07
CA HIS A 72 -7.51 -8.76 11.19
C HIS A 72 -6.99 -9.51 9.93
N LEU A 73 -5.99 -8.95 9.24
CA LEU A 73 -5.40 -9.59 8.07
C LEU A 73 -4.28 -10.55 8.51
N GLY A 74 -4.42 -11.85 8.21
CA GLY A 74 -3.39 -12.88 8.43
C GLY A 74 -3.26 -13.37 9.88
N MET A 75 -4.34 -13.90 10.49
CA MET A 75 -4.24 -14.51 11.82
C MET A 75 -4.15 -16.04 11.77
N HIS A 76 -2.97 -16.56 12.10
CA HIS A 76 -2.83 -17.86 12.76
C HIS A 76 -2.81 -17.65 14.29
N HIS A 77 -2.79 -18.75 15.07
CA HIS A 77 -2.62 -18.76 16.54
C HIS A 77 -1.44 -17.89 17.04
N HIS A 78 -0.47 -17.62 16.16
CA HIS A 78 0.58 -16.61 16.30
C HIS A 78 0.73 -15.86 14.95
N GLN A 79 0.87 -14.53 14.97
CA GLN A 79 1.20 -13.80 13.72
C GLN A 79 2.67 -14.05 13.38
N HIS A 80 2.97 -14.75 12.29
CA HIS A 80 4.34 -14.95 11.80
C HIS A 80 4.72 -13.79 10.86
N PHE A 81 5.75 -13.03 11.22
CA PHE A 81 6.24 -11.91 10.43
C PHE A 81 7.59 -12.24 9.83
N TYR A 82 7.68 -12.28 8.51
CA TYR A 82 8.95 -12.40 7.83
C TYR A 82 9.52 -11.00 7.54
N ASP A 83 10.63 -10.65 8.20
CA ASP A 83 11.42 -9.48 7.84
C ASP A 83 12.31 -9.82 6.65
N ARG A 84 12.06 -9.17 5.51
CA ARG A 84 12.80 -9.44 4.28
C ARG A 84 14.27 -8.99 4.34
N THR A 85 14.57 -8.01 5.18
CA THR A 85 15.91 -7.45 5.34
C THR A 85 16.77 -8.38 6.19
N THR A 86 16.24 -8.82 7.33
CA THR A 86 16.98 -9.67 8.29
C THR A 86 16.80 -11.16 8.02
N LYS A 87 15.84 -11.53 7.16
CA LYS A 87 15.39 -12.91 6.88
C LYS A 87 14.93 -13.65 8.14
N GLN A 88 14.48 -12.93 9.17
CA GLN A 88 14.00 -13.50 10.43
C GLN A 88 12.48 -13.54 10.47
N THR A 89 11.95 -14.59 11.12
CA THR A 89 10.52 -14.69 11.45
C THR A 89 10.30 -14.35 12.91
N THR A 90 9.40 -13.40 13.19
CA THR A 90 8.98 -13.08 14.57
C THR A 90 7.52 -13.47 14.79
N THR A 91 7.14 -13.73 16.05
CA THR A 91 5.78 -14.10 16.44
C THR A 91 5.28 -13.25 17.59
N THR A 92 4.00 -12.90 17.57
CA THR A 92 3.39 -12.02 18.58
C THR A 92 2.17 -12.64 19.25
N ALA A 93 2.02 -12.34 20.54
CA ALA A 93 1.06 -12.96 21.44
C ALA A 93 -0.29 -12.22 21.51
N ILE A 94 -0.87 -11.84 20.36
CA ILE A 94 -2.27 -11.40 20.34
C ILE A 94 -3.14 -12.67 20.33
N PRO A 95 -4.06 -12.86 21.31
CA PRO A 95 -4.96 -14.01 21.31
C PRO A 95 -5.83 -14.03 20.05
N PRO A 96 -6.08 -15.20 19.45
CA PRO A 96 -6.94 -15.29 18.27
C PRO A 96 -8.36 -14.79 18.58
N VAL A 97 -8.90 -13.95 17.71
CA VAL A 97 -10.34 -13.62 17.69
C VAL A 97 -11.07 -14.78 17.02
N THR A 98 -12.18 -15.24 17.60
CA THR A 98 -12.98 -16.35 17.06
C THR A 98 -13.62 -16.02 15.70
N GLY A 99 -13.32 -16.81 14.65
CA GLY A 99 -13.85 -16.72 13.28
C GLY A 99 -13.02 -17.53 12.28
N GLU A 100 -13.47 -17.68 11.02
CA GLU A 100 -12.68 -18.27 9.91
C GLU A 100 -11.68 -17.21 9.36
N VAL A 101 -10.41 -17.58 9.16
CA VAL A 101 -9.29 -16.63 8.98
C VAL A 101 -8.33 -17.03 7.84
N ALA A 102 -7.74 -16.03 7.18
CA ALA A 102 -6.73 -16.15 6.12
C ALA A 102 -5.40 -16.82 6.52
N GLU A 103 -4.82 -17.63 5.63
CA GLU A 103 -3.44 -18.15 5.71
C GLU A 103 -2.36 -17.20 5.12
N ALA A 104 -2.71 -15.95 4.82
CA ALA A 104 -1.82 -15.02 4.11
C ALA A 104 -0.52 -14.71 4.88
N THR A 105 0.62 -14.72 4.20
CA THR A 105 1.92 -14.35 4.80
C THR A 105 2.08 -12.83 4.89
N ILE A 106 2.38 -12.32 6.10
CA ILE A 106 2.70 -10.90 6.32
C ILE A 106 4.20 -10.66 6.05
N GLN A 107 4.51 -9.68 5.19
CA GLN A 107 5.87 -9.39 4.73
C GLN A 107 6.25 -7.94 5.00
N ILE A 108 7.28 -7.75 5.83
CA ILE A 108 7.87 -6.42 6.04
C ILE A 108 8.61 -6.03 4.76
N THR A 109 8.16 -4.94 4.12
CA THR A 109 8.59 -4.56 2.77
C THR A 109 9.17 -3.15 2.80
N PRO A 110 10.51 -3.01 2.85
CA PRO A 110 11.19 -1.71 2.84
C PRO A 110 10.78 -0.84 1.65
N SER A 111 10.48 -1.45 0.50
CA SER A 111 10.04 -0.72 -0.70
C SER A 111 8.70 0.01 -0.55
N LEU A 112 7.92 -0.23 0.52
CA LEU A 112 6.67 0.47 0.81
C LEU A 112 6.81 1.61 1.83
N VAL A 113 8.00 1.86 2.37
CA VAL A 113 8.21 3.00 3.29
C VAL A 113 7.84 4.31 2.63
N GLU A 114 7.52 5.31 3.46
CA GLU A 114 7.19 6.64 2.96
C GLU A 114 8.39 7.22 2.21
N TRP A 115 8.11 8.15 1.30
CA TRP A 115 9.15 8.92 0.62
C TRP A 115 10.15 9.51 1.63
N ASP A 116 11.46 9.33 1.43
CA ASP A 116 12.46 10.01 2.27
C ASP A 116 12.43 11.53 2.00
N TYR A 117 11.91 12.29 2.97
CA TYR A 117 11.77 13.73 2.85
C TYR A 117 13.08 14.49 3.08
N GLY A 118 14.16 13.85 3.55
CA GLY A 118 15.46 14.48 3.73
C GLY A 118 15.39 15.81 4.49
N GLU A 119 15.83 16.90 3.86
CA GLU A 119 15.77 18.25 4.44
C GLU A 119 14.36 18.80 4.70
N TYR A 120 13.32 18.10 4.25
CA TYR A 120 11.91 18.46 4.40
C TYR A 120 11.19 17.65 5.48
N GLU A 121 11.89 16.72 6.15
CA GLU A 121 11.34 15.95 7.27
C GLU A 121 10.82 16.90 8.37
N GLY A 122 9.59 16.65 8.84
CA GLY A 122 8.91 17.41 9.88
C GLY A 122 8.37 18.77 9.44
N LEU A 123 8.57 19.18 8.18
CA LEU A 123 8.06 20.44 7.64
C LEU A 123 6.65 20.26 7.05
N THR A 124 5.85 21.31 7.07
CA THR A 124 4.61 21.35 6.29
C THR A 124 4.90 21.70 4.83
N SER A 125 3.97 21.42 3.92
CA SER A 125 4.08 21.92 2.54
C SER A 125 4.23 23.44 2.47
N GLY A 126 3.64 24.19 3.40
CA GLY A 126 3.80 25.65 3.46
C GLY A 126 5.23 26.06 3.79
N ASP A 127 5.83 25.43 4.81
CA ASP A 127 7.21 25.67 5.23
C ASP A 127 8.21 25.33 4.12
N ILE A 128 7.98 24.23 3.38
CA ILE A 128 8.83 23.83 2.26
C ILE A 128 8.79 24.88 1.14
N HIS A 129 7.60 25.33 0.73
CA HIS A 129 7.49 26.36 -0.30
C HIS A 129 8.13 27.68 0.14
N GLU A 130 8.03 28.04 1.42
CA GLU A 130 8.69 29.23 1.96
C GLU A 130 10.21 29.08 1.93
N LYS A 131 10.75 27.99 2.49
CA LYS A 131 12.18 27.68 2.53
C LYS A 131 12.78 27.69 1.12
N ARG A 132 12.12 27.07 0.14
CA ARG A 132 12.58 27.03 -1.25
C ARG A 132 12.54 28.41 -1.92
N ARG A 133 11.50 29.21 -1.66
CA ARG A 133 11.40 30.58 -2.17
C ARG A 133 12.50 31.48 -1.62
N GLN A 134 12.83 31.37 -0.33
CA GLN A 134 13.92 32.10 0.30
C GLN A 134 15.28 31.73 -0.29
N ALA A 135 15.46 30.47 -0.70
CA ALA A 135 16.65 30.00 -1.43
C ALA A 135 16.67 30.43 -2.91
N GLY A 136 15.66 31.18 -3.39
CA GLY A 136 15.57 31.63 -4.78
C GLY A 136 15.23 30.53 -5.78
N LEU A 137 14.67 29.40 -5.31
CA LEU A 137 14.22 28.27 -6.13
C LEU A 137 12.78 28.50 -6.64
N ASP A 138 12.30 27.56 -7.47
CA ASP A 138 10.89 27.47 -7.94
C ASP A 138 10.38 28.71 -8.71
N LYS A 139 11.28 29.43 -9.39
CA LYS A 139 10.95 30.65 -10.16
C LYS A 139 10.12 30.37 -11.41
N GLU A 140 10.42 29.27 -12.10
CA GLU A 140 9.77 28.91 -13.37
C GLU A 140 8.47 28.13 -13.13
N ARG A 141 8.49 27.23 -12.15
CA ARG A 141 7.33 26.46 -11.72
C ARG A 141 7.40 26.16 -10.21
N PRO A 142 6.24 25.99 -9.54
CA PRO A 142 6.22 25.52 -8.16
C PRO A 142 6.87 24.14 -8.02
N TRP A 143 7.49 23.92 -6.86
CA TRP A 143 8.00 22.61 -6.47
C TRP A 143 6.89 21.55 -6.46
N SER A 144 7.26 20.35 -6.88
CA SER A 144 6.45 19.16 -6.82
C SER A 144 7.32 18.01 -6.39
N ILE A 145 7.07 17.41 -5.22
CA ILE A 145 7.77 16.21 -4.76
C ILE A 145 7.78 15.09 -5.80
N TRP A 146 6.70 14.97 -6.60
CA TRP A 146 6.54 13.99 -7.67
C TRP A 146 7.48 14.17 -8.86
N GLU A 147 8.08 15.35 -9.02
CA GLU A 147 8.97 15.70 -10.14
C GLU A 147 10.38 16.07 -9.66
N ASP A 148 10.46 16.72 -8.51
CA ASP A 148 11.68 17.32 -7.97
C ASP A 148 12.29 16.52 -6.82
N GLY A 149 11.49 15.66 -6.17
CA GLY A 149 11.89 14.95 -4.95
C GLY A 149 12.21 15.89 -3.80
N CYS A 150 13.07 15.40 -2.90
CA CYS A 150 13.49 16.09 -1.69
C CYS A 150 15.03 16.16 -1.62
N PRO A 151 15.64 17.34 -1.44
CA PRO A 151 17.07 17.47 -1.18
C PRO A 151 17.48 16.67 0.06
N GLY A 152 18.57 15.91 -0.05
CA GLY A 152 19.06 15.04 1.01
C GLY A 152 18.17 13.84 1.32
N GLY A 153 17.10 13.62 0.54
CA GLY A 153 16.20 12.47 0.63
C GLY A 153 16.09 11.74 -0.71
N GLU A 154 14.91 11.21 -1.01
CA GLU A 154 14.67 10.43 -2.23
C GLU A 154 14.30 11.31 -3.44
N THR A 155 14.85 10.93 -4.60
CA THR A 155 14.40 11.40 -5.92
C THR A 155 13.18 10.60 -6.41
N PRO A 156 12.35 11.14 -7.32
CA PRO A 156 11.25 10.38 -7.91
C PRO A 156 11.72 9.10 -8.64
N GLN A 157 12.94 9.10 -9.18
CA GLN A 157 13.49 7.91 -9.83
C GLN A 157 13.79 6.80 -8.82
N GLN A 158 14.40 7.12 -7.66
CA GLN A 158 14.65 6.13 -6.62
C GLN A 158 13.35 5.51 -6.09
N VAL A 159 12.30 6.33 -5.90
CA VAL A 159 10.97 5.83 -5.52
C VAL A 159 10.36 4.96 -6.63
N THR A 160 10.53 5.36 -7.89
CA THR A 160 10.09 4.55 -9.04
C THR A 160 10.77 3.20 -9.05
N ASP A 161 12.09 3.14 -8.91
CA ASP A 161 12.87 1.92 -9.00
C ASP A 161 12.46 0.90 -7.92
N ARG A 162 12.35 1.34 -6.65
CA ARG A 162 11.96 0.44 -5.54
C ARG A 162 10.52 -0.04 -5.64
N LEU A 163 9.60 0.79 -6.14
CA LEU A 163 8.20 0.40 -6.31
C LEU A 163 8.02 -0.50 -7.52
N ASP A 164 8.76 -0.29 -8.60
CA ASP A 164 8.75 -1.16 -9.78
C ASP A 164 9.29 -2.55 -9.42
N GLU A 165 10.33 -2.65 -8.59
CA GLU A 165 10.81 -3.93 -8.04
C GLU A 165 9.71 -4.66 -7.24
N LEU A 166 9.02 -3.95 -6.35
CA LEU A 166 7.89 -4.51 -5.60
C LEU A 166 6.74 -4.94 -6.53
N ILE A 167 6.43 -4.16 -7.57
CA ILE A 167 5.41 -4.50 -8.55
C ILE A 167 5.77 -5.78 -9.29
N CYS A 168 7.03 -5.94 -9.70
CA CYS A 168 7.50 -7.18 -10.33
C CYS A 168 7.21 -8.39 -9.44
N GLU A 169 7.58 -8.33 -8.16
CA GLU A 169 7.33 -9.41 -7.20
C GLU A 169 5.83 -9.70 -7.00
N MET A 170 5.01 -8.65 -6.84
CA MET A 170 3.56 -8.81 -6.71
C MET A 170 2.94 -9.45 -7.96
N ARG A 171 3.43 -9.06 -9.15
CA ARG A 171 2.99 -9.61 -10.43
C ARG A 171 3.40 -11.08 -10.58
N GLU A 172 4.59 -11.48 -10.14
CA GLU A 172 5.02 -12.89 -10.14
C GLU A 172 4.08 -13.77 -9.29
N VAL A 173 3.66 -13.28 -8.11
CA VAL A 173 2.71 -13.98 -7.23
C VAL A 173 1.33 -14.11 -7.87
N ILE A 174 0.87 -13.07 -8.55
CA ILE A 174 -0.40 -13.12 -9.29
C ILE A 174 -0.28 -14.06 -10.48
N GLN A 175 0.83 -14.03 -11.20
CA GLN A 175 1.08 -14.86 -12.38
C GLN A 175 1.16 -16.34 -12.04
N SER A 176 1.74 -16.70 -10.88
CA SER A 176 1.87 -18.10 -10.46
C SER A 176 0.53 -18.80 -10.24
N THR A 177 -0.55 -18.02 -10.04
CA THR A 177 -1.92 -18.52 -9.87
C THR A 177 -2.83 -18.18 -11.07
N ALA A 178 -2.28 -17.58 -12.13
CA ALA A 178 -2.99 -17.24 -13.35
C ALA A 178 -3.07 -18.44 -14.31
N THR A 179 -4.06 -18.40 -15.21
CA THR A 179 -4.25 -19.44 -16.23
C THR A 179 -4.04 -18.86 -17.62
N THR A 180 -3.41 -19.62 -18.50
CA THR A 180 -3.27 -19.23 -19.92
C THR A 180 -4.41 -19.86 -20.73
N TRP A 181 -5.18 -19.04 -21.44
CA TRP A 181 -6.21 -19.51 -22.37
C TRP A 181 -5.61 -20.03 -23.68
N PRO A 182 -6.35 -20.84 -24.47
CA PRO A 182 -5.86 -21.32 -25.77
C PRO A 182 -5.48 -20.21 -26.76
N SER A 183 -6.02 -18.99 -26.59
CA SER A 183 -5.66 -17.80 -27.36
C SER A 183 -4.26 -17.25 -27.03
N GLY A 184 -3.60 -17.75 -25.97
CA GLY A 184 -2.36 -17.22 -25.43
C GLY A 184 -2.55 -16.10 -24.39
N GLN A 185 -3.79 -15.68 -24.13
CA GLN A 185 -4.09 -14.67 -23.11
C GLN A 185 -3.86 -15.24 -21.71
N VAL A 186 -3.14 -14.50 -20.85
CA VAL A 186 -2.93 -14.86 -19.45
C VAL A 186 -4.02 -14.20 -18.61
N VAL A 187 -4.92 -15.02 -18.08
CA VAL A 187 -6.11 -14.59 -17.37
C VAL A 187 -5.95 -14.82 -15.88
N THR A 188 -6.15 -13.77 -15.09
CA THR A 188 -5.97 -13.77 -13.62
C THR A 188 -7.18 -14.34 -12.86
N ARG A 189 -8.17 -14.88 -13.58
CA ARG A 189 -9.47 -15.29 -13.04
C ARG A 189 -9.54 -16.75 -12.55
N ALA A 190 -8.58 -17.60 -12.87
CA ALA A 190 -8.75 -19.05 -12.77
C ALA A 190 -7.78 -19.69 -11.76
N THR A 191 -8.35 -20.03 -10.58
CA THR A 191 -7.94 -21.04 -9.58
C THR A 191 -8.78 -20.82 -8.31
N GLU A 192 -8.97 -21.87 -7.50
CA GLU A 192 -9.59 -21.78 -6.15
C GLU A 192 -8.62 -21.22 -5.09
N GLU A 193 -7.41 -20.84 -5.49
CA GLU A 193 -6.34 -20.41 -4.59
C GLU A 193 -6.42 -18.91 -4.21
N PRO A 194 -5.93 -18.54 -3.01
CA PRO A 194 -5.73 -17.14 -2.61
C PRO A 194 -4.75 -16.42 -3.54
N ARG A 195 -5.07 -15.19 -3.92
CA ARG A 195 -4.32 -14.43 -4.94
C ARG A 195 -4.39 -12.91 -4.81
N ASP A 196 -5.25 -12.42 -3.93
CA ASP A 196 -5.31 -11.00 -3.65
C ASP A 196 -4.10 -10.59 -2.80
N ILE A 197 -3.58 -9.39 -3.04
CA ILE A 197 -2.47 -8.83 -2.27
C ILE A 197 -2.99 -7.63 -1.51
N VAL A 198 -2.59 -7.46 -0.24
CA VAL A 198 -2.94 -6.26 0.54
C VAL A 198 -1.68 -5.51 0.94
N CYS A 199 -1.46 -4.35 0.32
CA CYS A 199 -0.38 -3.44 0.67
C CYS A 199 -0.85 -2.48 1.76
N VAL A 200 -0.20 -2.50 2.92
CA VAL A 200 -0.48 -1.56 4.03
C VAL A 200 0.69 -0.60 4.18
N GLY A 201 0.44 0.70 4.06
CA GLY A 201 1.53 1.68 4.06
C GLY A 201 1.07 3.13 4.11
N PRO A 202 1.97 4.07 3.83
CA PRO A 202 1.70 5.49 3.92
C PRO A 202 1.12 6.03 2.59
N GLY A 203 0.39 7.14 2.69
CA GLY A 203 -0.48 7.59 1.61
C GLY A 203 0.25 7.94 0.32
N GLN A 204 1.41 8.59 0.42
CA GLN A 204 2.14 9.06 -0.75
C GLN A 204 2.83 7.90 -1.48
N SER A 205 3.51 6.99 -0.77
CA SER A 205 4.03 5.75 -1.37
C SER A 205 2.95 4.87 -1.99
N LEU A 206 1.77 4.74 -1.38
CA LEU A 206 0.67 3.96 -1.97
C LEU A 206 0.10 4.62 -3.23
N ALA A 207 -0.04 5.95 -3.25
CA ALA A 207 -0.43 6.68 -4.45
C ALA A 207 0.62 6.54 -5.58
N ALA A 208 1.91 6.58 -5.24
CA ALA A 208 2.99 6.30 -6.17
C ALA A 208 2.92 4.86 -6.72
N LEU A 209 2.66 3.88 -5.86
CA LEU A 209 2.48 2.48 -6.26
C LEU A 209 1.32 2.31 -7.24
N ALA A 210 0.18 2.98 -7.01
CA ALA A 210 -0.96 2.95 -7.93
C ALA A 210 -0.60 3.51 -9.32
N MET A 211 0.16 4.61 -9.39
CA MET A 211 0.65 5.16 -10.65
C MET A 211 1.57 4.17 -11.38
N ARG A 212 2.56 3.63 -10.66
CA ARG A 212 3.53 2.69 -11.23
C ARG A 212 2.89 1.37 -11.64
N TRP A 213 1.87 0.90 -10.92
CA TRP A 213 1.11 -0.30 -11.28
C TRP A 213 0.58 -0.23 -12.72
N THR A 214 0.08 0.93 -13.14
CA THR A 214 -0.46 1.17 -14.49
C THR A 214 0.61 1.63 -15.51
N GLY A 215 1.89 1.50 -15.15
CA GLY A 215 3.02 1.95 -15.98
C GLY A 215 3.17 3.46 -16.09
N GLN A 216 2.36 4.25 -15.38
CA GLN A 216 2.33 5.70 -15.53
C GLN A 216 3.48 6.39 -14.76
N PRO A 217 4.10 7.45 -15.32
CA PRO A 217 5.13 8.21 -14.62
C PRO A 217 4.63 8.89 -13.33
N LEU A 218 5.48 8.99 -12.31
CA LEU A 218 5.13 9.60 -11.01
C LEU A 218 4.72 11.06 -11.09
N LYS A 219 5.17 11.82 -12.10
CA LYS A 219 4.80 13.24 -12.29
C LYS A 219 3.29 13.48 -12.37
N TYR A 220 2.50 12.45 -12.72
CA TYR A 220 1.03 12.54 -12.76
C TYR A 220 0.36 12.15 -11.43
N GLY A 221 1.12 11.70 -10.43
CA GLY A 221 0.63 11.19 -9.14
C GLY A 221 0.05 12.24 -8.19
N LYS A 222 0.34 13.53 -8.40
CA LYS A 222 -0.11 14.66 -7.55
C LYS A 222 -1.63 14.72 -7.32
N ARG A 223 -2.43 14.00 -8.11
CA ARG A 223 -3.91 14.00 -8.06
C ARG A 223 -4.52 12.73 -7.48
N LEU A 224 -3.72 11.76 -7.05
CA LEU A 224 -4.21 10.59 -6.34
C LEU A 224 -4.14 10.84 -4.84
N LEU A 225 -5.26 10.60 -4.16
CA LEU A 225 -5.40 10.78 -2.72
C LEU A 225 -5.89 9.49 -2.10
N ILE A 226 -5.22 9.06 -1.04
CA ILE A 226 -5.67 7.97 -0.18
C ILE A 226 -5.74 8.53 1.23
N GLU A 227 -6.95 8.70 1.76
CA GLU A 227 -7.17 9.17 3.12
C GLU A 227 -6.72 8.12 4.14
N THR A 228 -6.50 8.52 5.40
CA THR A 228 -6.10 7.59 6.46
C THR A 228 -7.14 6.49 6.64
N ALA A 229 -6.67 5.25 6.81
CA ALA A 229 -7.52 4.04 6.76
C ALA A 229 -8.29 3.83 5.43
N GLY A 230 -8.07 4.65 4.40
CA GLY A 230 -8.71 4.50 3.10
C GLY A 230 -8.23 3.26 2.35
N VAL A 231 -9.14 2.69 1.55
CA VAL A 231 -8.89 1.50 0.70
C VAL A 231 -8.97 1.90 -0.77
N ALA A 232 -7.90 1.67 -1.52
CA ALA A 232 -7.89 1.74 -2.99
C ALA A 232 -7.69 0.35 -3.59
N ILE A 233 -8.13 0.16 -4.84
CA ILE A 233 -8.14 -1.13 -5.51
C ILE A 233 -7.40 -1.02 -6.84
N LEU A 234 -6.45 -1.93 -7.04
CA LEU A 234 -5.80 -2.18 -8.30
C LEU A 234 -6.22 -3.57 -8.80
N GLY A 235 -6.17 -3.74 -10.12
CA GLY A 235 -6.47 -5.02 -10.77
C GLY A 235 -6.01 -5.00 -12.20
N PHE A 236 -6.81 -5.60 -13.08
CA PHE A 236 -6.51 -5.77 -14.49
C PHE A 236 -7.75 -5.49 -15.34
N GLU A 237 -7.57 -4.88 -16.50
CA GLU A 237 -8.62 -4.72 -17.51
C GLU A 237 -8.93 -6.09 -18.14
N ASP A 238 -10.22 -6.43 -18.22
CA ASP A 238 -10.72 -7.69 -18.79
C ASP A 238 -10.04 -8.98 -18.28
N ASP A 239 -9.61 -8.97 -17.00
CA ASP A 239 -8.85 -10.05 -16.37
C ASP A 239 -7.50 -10.37 -17.06
N ASP A 240 -7.01 -9.53 -17.99
CA ASP A 240 -5.73 -9.71 -18.68
C ASP A 240 -4.56 -9.27 -17.81
N PHE A 241 -3.71 -10.22 -17.44
CA PHE A 241 -2.51 -9.97 -16.64
C PHE A 241 -1.61 -8.86 -17.21
N ASN A 242 -1.62 -8.65 -18.53
CA ASN A 242 -0.79 -7.65 -19.19
C ASN A 242 -1.41 -6.25 -19.22
N GLN A 243 -2.64 -6.08 -18.74
CA GLN A 243 -3.37 -4.81 -18.72
C GLN A 243 -3.65 -4.34 -17.27
N PRO A 244 -2.63 -3.95 -16.49
CA PRO A 244 -2.85 -3.49 -15.11
C PRO A 244 -3.67 -2.21 -15.08
N ALA A 245 -4.64 -2.15 -14.16
CA ALA A 245 -5.60 -1.06 -14.05
C ALA A 245 -5.82 -0.59 -12.59
N ILE A 246 -6.23 0.67 -12.43
CA ILE A 246 -6.80 1.19 -11.19
C ILE A 246 -8.31 1.03 -11.25
N ILE A 247 -8.90 0.37 -10.26
CA ILE A 247 -10.34 0.13 -10.18
C ILE A 247 -10.98 1.27 -9.38
N LEU A 248 -11.67 2.18 -10.06
CA LEU A 248 -12.33 3.33 -9.44
C LEU A 248 -13.67 3.00 -8.77
N GLY A 249 -14.28 1.88 -9.14
CA GLY A 249 -15.55 1.43 -8.59
C GLY A 249 -15.62 -0.08 -8.64
N TRP A 250 -16.05 -0.68 -7.53
CA TRP A 250 -16.26 -2.12 -7.44
C TRP A 250 -17.74 -2.43 -7.30
N ARG A 251 -18.23 -3.31 -8.16
CA ARG A 251 -19.59 -3.84 -8.02
C ARG A 251 -19.64 -4.84 -6.87
N PRO A 252 -20.66 -4.80 -5.99
CA PRO A 252 -20.88 -5.88 -5.04
C PRO A 252 -20.98 -7.23 -5.77
N SER A 253 -20.40 -8.28 -5.20
CA SER A 253 -20.62 -9.63 -5.68
C SER A 253 -22.13 -9.93 -5.64
N ALA A 254 -22.73 -10.33 -6.77
CA ALA A 254 -24.00 -11.04 -6.69
C ALA A 254 -23.72 -12.33 -5.91
N ARG A 255 -24.40 -12.53 -4.78
CA ARG A 255 -24.40 -13.82 -4.08
C ARG A 255 -25.00 -14.89 -4.98
#